data_AF-A0A7S1NX73-F1
#
_entry.id   AF-A0A7S1NX73-F1
#
_cell.length_a   1.000
_cell.length_b   1.000
_cell.length_c   1.000
_cell.angle_alpha   90.00
_cell.angle_beta   90.00
_cell.angle_gamma   90.00
#
_symmetry.space_group_name_H-M   'P 1'
#
loop_
_entity.id
_entity.type
_entity.pdbx_description
1 polymer ?
#
loop_
_entity_poly.entity_id
_entity_poly.type
_entity_poly.pdbx_seq_one_letter_code
_entity_poly.pdbx_strand_id
1 'polypeptide(L)'
;SLTAGPLKVSRAALSVVAHQKAVNDVAIAPNNQVAATAGRDKEIKYYSFPECRLLGVSRGHRKTVWNICFSPVDRVLASASGDGTARIWNLKDYTCVKTFQGHESPHGVLRVSFLSGGLQIMTCGTDGLVKLWNVRTTECNATFDQHEDKVWCMDLREDVMVTGGADSKIVIWRDDTEEEAEQKREEASEAALQETRLQTLEQQGRTLEALLIAVQLNRTAQARRLLEKEATRRLTANIQRAQHTAINRHRATQDESEAPPRRPADQDMADGTGGDEDEPMADQ
;
A
#
# COMPACT_ATOMS: atom_id res chain seq x y z
N SER A 1 -30.10 23.42 -5.14
CA SER A 1 -31.03 24.18 -4.27
C SER A 1 -32.24 23.31 -3.97
N LEU A 2 -32.20 22.56 -2.86
CA LEU A 2 -33.32 21.74 -2.38
C LEU A 2 -34.15 22.56 -1.38
N THR A 3 -34.95 23.49 -1.90
CA THR A 3 -35.99 24.21 -1.16
C THR A 3 -37.36 23.77 -1.69
N ALA A 4 -37.63 22.47 -1.64
CA ALA A 4 -38.97 21.94 -1.87
C ALA A 4 -39.37 21.22 -0.59
N GLY A 5 -40.53 21.57 -0.02
CA GLY A 5 -41.11 20.89 1.14
C GLY A 5 -41.35 19.39 0.88
N PRO A 6 -41.94 18.66 1.84
CA PRO A 6 -42.12 17.22 1.70
C PRO A 6 -42.82 16.89 0.38
N LEU A 7 -42.16 16.08 -0.45
CA LEU A 7 -42.66 15.63 -1.75
C LEU A 7 -44.00 14.91 -1.53
N LYS A 8 -45.12 15.58 -1.83
CA LYS A 8 -46.43 14.94 -1.93
C LYS A 8 -46.48 14.14 -3.22
N VAL A 9 -45.92 12.93 -3.22
CA VAL A 9 -46.07 11.97 -4.33
C VAL A 9 -47.46 11.36 -4.23
N SER A 10 -48.49 12.05 -4.74
CA SER A 10 -49.88 11.64 -4.57
C SER A 10 -50.46 10.85 -5.75
N ARG A 11 -49.74 10.72 -6.87
CA ARG A 11 -50.25 10.01 -8.07
C ARG A 11 -49.12 9.39 -8.88
N ALA A 12 -49.27 8.11 -9.24
CA ALA A 12 -48.45 7.48 -10.26
C ALA A 12 -48.73 8.14 -11.61
N ALA A 13 -47.72 8.77 -12.22
CA ALA A 13 -47.87 9.49 -13.48
C ALA A 13 -47.99 8.53 -14.68
N LEU A 14 -47.26 7.41 -14.66
CA LEU A 14 -47.19 6.45 -15.76
C LEU A 14 -46.85 5.05 -15.23
N SER A 15 -47.49 4.02 -15.76
CA SER A 15 -47.18 2.62 -15.48
C SER A 15 -46.96 1.86 -16.78
N VAL A 16 -45.80 1.22 -16.93
CA VAL A 16 -45.43 0.45 -18.14
C VAL A 16 -44.95 -0.93 -17.70
N VAL A 17 -45.37 -1.98 -18.40
CA VAL A 17 -44.85 -3.32 -18.20
C VAL A 17 -43.47 -3.41 -18.85
N ALA A 18 -42.43 -3.41 -18.04
CA ALA A 18 -41.05 -3.41 -18.52
C ALA A 18 -40.56 -4.82 -18.92
N HIS A 19 -40.73 -5.80 -18.04
CA HIS A 19 -40.16 -7.15 -18.17
C HIS A 19 -41.21 -8.25 -18.05
N GLN A 20 -40.91 -9.45 -18.56
CA GLN A 20 -41.79 -10.62 -18.42
C GLN A 20 -41.69 -11.26 -17.01
N LYS A 21 -40.57 -11.01 -16.32
CA LYS A 21 -40.29 -11.49 -14.96
C LYS A 21 -40.08 -10.30 -14.03
N ALA A 22 -39.84 -10.61 -12.75
CA ALA A 22 -39.53 -9.60 -11.74
C ALA A 22 -38.39 -8.66 -12.19
N VAL A 23 -38.61 -7.37 -11.97
CA VAL A 23 -37.62 -6.31 -12.10
C VAL A 23 -36.88 -6.24 -10.77
N ASN A 24 -35.55 -6.32 -10.82
CA ASN A 24 -34.73 -6.30 -9.61
C ASN A 24 -34.25 -4.90 -9.28
N ASP A 25 -34.02 -4.08 -10.31
CA ASP A 25 -33.40 -2.78 -10.12
C ASP A 25 -33.78 -1.80 -11.23
N VAL A 26 -33.74 -0.51 -10.90
CA VAL A 26 -33.99 0.61 -11.80
C VAL A 26 -32.98 1.71 -11.51
N ALA A 27 -32.39 2.26 -12.58
CA ALA A 27 -31.48 3.37 -12.48
C ALA A 27 -31.89 4.47 -13.47
N ILE A 28 -31.65 5.72 -13.09
CA ILE A 28 -31.83 6.88 -13.95
C ILE A 28 -30.44 7.40 -14.28
N ALA A 29 -30.19 7.72 -15.56
CA ALA A 29 -28.94 8.32 -15.98
C ALA A 29 -28.78 9.73 -15.39
N PRO A 30 -27.55 10.16 -15.04
CA PRO A 30 -27.29 11.49 -14.48
C PRO A 30 -27.81 12.66 -15.33
N ASN A 31 -27.97 12.45 -16.64
CA ASN A 31 -28.52 13.44 -17.57
C ASN A 31 -30.06 13.53 -17.57
N ASN A 32 -30.75 12.69 -16.79
CA ASN A 32 -32.20 12.57 -16.72
C ASN A 32 -32.88 12.30 -18.08
N GLN A 33 -32.18 11.75 -19.07
CA GLN A 33 -32.77 11.44 -20.39
C GLN A 33 -33.09 9.97 -20.57
N VAL A 34 -32.37 9.08 -19.87
CA VAL A 34 -32.49 7.64 -20.04
C VAL A 34 -32.70 6.99 -18.68
N ALA A 35 -33.62 6.04 -18.61
CA ALA A 35 -33.78 5.13 -17.49
C ALA A 35 -33.46 3.70 -17.94
N ALA A 36 -32.86 2.89 -17.08
CA ALA A 36 -32.59 1.49 -17.34
C ALA A 36 -33.23 0.61 -16.27
N THR A 37 -33.72 -0.57 -16.69
CA THR A 37 -34.30 -1.57 -15.79
C THR A 37 -33.59 -2.91 -15.95
N ALA A 38 -33.38 -3.59 -14.82
CA ALA A 38 -32.77 -4.91 -14.76
C ALA A 38 -33.83 -5.97 -14.47
N GLY A 39 -33.91 -6.99 -15.33
CA GLY A 39 -34.88 -8.06 -15.19
C GLY A 39 -34.29 -9.43 -14.88
N ARG A 40 -35.11 -10.28 -14.26
CA ARG A 40 -34.85 -11.74 -14.13
C ARG A 40 -35.01 -12.50 -15.45
N ASP A 41 -35.48 -11.84 -16.50
CA ASP A 41 -35.47 -12.31 -17.88
C ASP A 41 -34.09 -12.19 -18.56
N LYS A 42 -33.04 -11.77 -17.81
CA LYS A 42 -31.64 -11.65 -18.26
C LYS A 42 -31.40 -10.49 -19.23
N GLU A 43 -32.41 -9.67 -19.43
CA GLU A 43 -32.37 -8.51 -20.30
C GLU A 43 -32.20 -7.24 -19.48
N ILE A 44 -31.55 -6.25 -20.08
CA ILE A 44 -31.54 -4.87 -19.60
C ILE A 44 -32.29 -4.04 -20.63
N LYS A 45 -33.29 -3.29 -20.20
CA LYS A 45 -34.10 -2.45 -21.08
C LYS A 45 -33.87 -0.99 -20.77
N TYR A 46 -33.81 -0.18 -21.83
CA TYR A 46 -33.58 1.25 -21.76
C TYR A 46 -34.82 2.00 -22.20
N TYR A 47 -35.17 3.04 -21.47
CA TYR A 47 -36.34 3.86 -21.68
C TYR A 47 -35.96 5.33 -21.78
N SER A 48 -36.65 6.07 -22.66
CA SER A 48 -36.60 7.53 -22.67
C SER A 48 -37.30 8.06 -21.42
N PHE A 49 -36.67 8.94 -20.67
CA PHE A 49 -37.27 9.63 -19.54
C PHE A 49 -37.74 11.04 -19.96
N PRO A 50 -38.96 11.49 -19.61
CA PRO A 50 -39.93 10.88 -18.69
C PRO A 50 -41.02 10.02 -19.36
N GLU A 51 -41.05 9.92 -20.70
CA GLU A 51 -42.14 9.27 -21.45
C GLU A 51 -42.17 7.72 -21.34
N CYS A 52 -41.13 7.12 -20.78
CA CYS A 52 -40.89 5.68 -20.67
C CYS A 52 -41.05 4.91 -22.00
N ARG A 53 -40.65 5.53 -23.12
CA ARG A 53 -40.62 4.85 -24.43
C ARG A 53 -39.39 3.95 -24.53
N LEU A 54 -39.56 2.70 -24.95
CA LEU A 54 -38.46 1.76 -25.14
C LEU A 54 -37.48 2.27 -26.21
N LEU A 55 -36.21 2.43 -25.84
CA LEU A 55 -35.12 2.84 -26.73
C LEU A 55 -34.33 1.65 -27.25
N GLY A 56 -34.07 0.66 -26.40
CA GLY A 56 -33.22 -0.47 -26.74
C GLY A 56 -33.22 -1.56 -25.67
N VAL A 57 -32.66 -2.70 -26.03
CA VAL A 57 -32.51 -3.87 -25.15
C VAL A 57 -31.10 -4.42 -25.27
N SER A 58 -30.41 -4.57 -24.15
CA SER A 58 -29.13 -5.27 -24.08
C SER A 58 -29.36 -6.71 -23.68
N ARG A 59 -28.85 -7.63 -24.51
CA ARG A 59 -28.86 -9.09 -24.28
C ARG A 59 -27.42 -9.59 -24.21
N GLY A 60 -27.12 -10.45 -23.23
CA GLY A 60 -25.81 -11.08 -23.12
C GLY A 60 -25.48 -11.68 -21.76
N HIS A 61 -26.23 -11.32 -20.71
CA HIS A 61 -26.15 -12.00 -19.42
C HIS A 61 -26.74 -13.41 -19.49
N ARG A 62 -26.08 -14.37 -18.84
CA ARG A 62 -26.50 -15.79 -18.86
C ARG A 62 -27.55 -16.09 -17.79
N LYS A 63 -27.58 -15.29 -16.73
CA LYS A 63 -28.51 -15.38 -15.60
C LYS A 63 -29.16 -14.01 -15.32
N THR A 64 -29.97 -13.98 -14.27
CA THR A 64 -30.65 -12.80 -13.71
C THR A 64 -29.69 -11.62 -13.55
N VAL A 65 -30.10 -10.44 -14.01
CA VAL A 65 -29.40 -9.19 -13.71
C VAL A 65 -29.95 -8.65 -12.38
N TRP A 66 -29.09 -8.46 -11.39
CA TRP A 66 -29.49 -8.06 -10.04
C TRP A 66 -29.46 -6.55 -9.82
N ASN A 67 -28.52 -5.86 -10.45
CA ASN A 67 -28.30 -4.45 -10.23
C ASN A 67 -27.70 -3.79 -11.46
N ILE A 68 -28.01 -2.51 -11.63
CA ILE A 68 -27.57 -1.66 -12.71
C ILE A 68 -27.10 -0.33 -12.12
N CYS A 69 -26.01 0.21 -12.66
CA CYS A 69 -25.51 1.53 -12.29
C CYS A 69 -25.12 2.30 -13.55
N PHE A 70 -25.51 3.57 -13.65
CA PHE A 70 -25.02 4.46 -14.70
C PHE A 70 -23.69 5.07 -14.28
N SER A 71 -22.76 5.22 -15.23
CA SER A 71 -21.56 6.00 -14.96
C SER A 71 -21.92 7.49 -14.84
N PRO A 72 -21.33 8.22 -13.87
CA PRO A 72 -21.56 9.65 -13.71
C PRO A 72 -20.95 10.51 -14.84
N VAL A 73 -19.90 10.01 -15.49
CA VAL A 73 -19.10 10.77 -16.48
C VAL A 73 -19.25 10.20 -17.88
N ASP A 74 -19.20 8.87 -17.99
CA ASP A 74 -19.24 8.18 -19.28
C ASP A 74 -20.67 7.75 -19.63
N ARG A 75 -20.99 7.72 -20.94
CA ARG A 75 -22.29 7.22 -21.44
C ARG A 75 -22.35 5.70 -21.44
N VAL A 76 -22.01 5.10 -20.31
CA VAL A 76 -21.95 3.65 -20.12
C VAL A 76 -22.82 3.23 -18.94
N LEU A 77 -23.25 1.98 -19.01
CA LEU A 77 -24.02 1.31 -17.97
C LEU A 77 -23.24 0.11 -17.44
N ALA A 78 -23.03 0.02 -16.14
CA ALA A 78 -22.56 -1.20 -15.49
C ALA A 78 -23.76 -2.05 -15.06
N SER A 79 -23.57 -3.36 -15.07
CA SER A 79 -24.57 -4.32 -14.66
C SER A 79 -23.93 -5.49 -13.92
N ALA A 80 -24.58 -5.92 -12.84
CA ALA A 80 -24.21 -7.07 -12.04
C ALA A 80 -25.18 -8.23 -12.28
N SER A 81 -24.65 -9.43 -12.50
CA SER A 81 -25.45 -10.60 -12.83
C SER A 81 -25.16 -11.80 -11.94
N GLY A 82 -26.18 -12.64 -11.76
CA GLY A 82 -26.09 -13.90 -11.05
C GLY A 82 -25.22 -14.96 -11.73
N ASP A 83 -24.64 -14.67 -12.91
CA ASP A 83 -23.67 -15.52 -13.59
C ASP A 83 -22.23 -15.32 -13.12
N GLY A 84 -22.02 -14.51 -12.08
CA GLY A 84 -20.70 -14.19 -11.53
C GLY A 84 -19.94 -13.16 -12.37
N THR A 85 -20.63 -12.51 -13.32
CA THR A 85 -20.02 -11.50 -14.19
C THR A 85 -20.63 -10.12 -13.95
N ALA A 86 -19.75 -9.12 -13.98
CA ALA A 86 -20.15 -7.73 -14.18
C ALA A 86 -19.89 -7.35 -15.64
N ARG A 87 -20.78 -6.56 -16.24
CA ARG A 87 -20.64 -6.13 -17.64
C ARG A 87 -20.86 -4.64 -17.77
N ILE A 88 -20.09 -4.01 -18.65
CA ILE A 88 -20.26 -2.63 -19.07
C ILE A 88 -20.87 -2.59 -20.47
N TRP A 89 -21.92 -1.78 -20.62
CA TRP A 89 -22.69 -1.58 -21.84
C TRP A 89 -22.53 -0.15 -22.34
N ASN A 90 -22.44 0.02 -23.66
CA ASN A 90 -22.46 1.32 -24.30
C ASN A 90 -23.92 1.76 -24.50
N LEU A 91 -24.28 2.98 -24.09
CA LEU A 91 -25.64 3.51 -24.27
C LEU A 91 -25.97 3.93 -25.70
N LYS A 92 -24.97 4.09 -26.58
CA LYS A 92 -25.22 4.42 -28.00
C LYS A 92 -25.74 3.21 -28.78
N ASP A 93 -25.06 2.08 -28.61
CA ASP A 93 -25.30 0.87 -29.42
C ASP A 93 -25.97 -0.25 -28.63
N TYR A 94 -26.11 -0.10 -27.31
CA TYR A 94 -26.63 -1.11 -26.37
C TYR A 94 -25.86 -2.43 -26.38
N THR A 95 -24.61 -2.40 -26.82
CA THR A 95 -23.70 -3.55 -26.91
C THR A 95 -22.83 -3.69 -25.67
N CYS A 96 -22.41 -4.93 -25.40
CA CYS A 96 -21.49 -5.23 -24.30
C CYS A 96 -20.07 -4.83 -24.72
N VAL A 97 -19.46 -3.91 -23.97
CA VAL A 97 -18.09 -3.44 -24.24
C VAL A 97 -17.06 -4.28 -23.48
N LYS A 98 -17.29 -4.47 -22.18
CA LYS A 98 -16.38 -5.20 -21.29
C LYS A 98 -17.15 -6.18 -20.40
N THR A 99 -16.50 -7.28 -20.07
CA THR A 99 -17.00 -8.29 -19.13
C THR A 99 -15.92 -8.55 -18.08
N PHE A 100 -16.27 -8.42 -16.81
CA PHE A 100 -15.42 -8.68 -15.66
C PHE A 100 -15.83 -10.04 -15.08
N GLN A 101 -14.86 -10.94 -14.98
CA GLN A 101 -15.02 -12.28 -14.43
C GLN A 101 -13.99 -12.47 -13.33
N GLY A 102 -14.42 -13.02 -12.19
CA GLY A 102 -13.52 -13.27 -11.06
C GLY A 102 -14.23 -13.45 -9.72
N HIS A 103 -15.56 -13.30 -9.67
CA HIS A 103 -16.36 -13.86 -8.58
C HIS A 103 -16.53 -15.36 -8.80
N GLU A 104 -16.34 -16.16 -7.75
CA GLU A 104 -16.40 -17.61 -7.84
C GLU A 104 -17.84 -18.09 -8.05
N SER A 105 -18.11 -18.72 -9.19
CA SER A 105 -19.42 -19.37 -9.41
C SER A 105 -19.60 -20.55 -8.45
N PRO A 106 -20.77 -20.75 -7.81
CA PRO A 106 -22.10 -20.29 -8.22
C PRO A 106 -22.53 -18.94 -7.65
N HIS A 107 -21.64 -18.25 -6.95
CA HIS A 107 -21.95 -17.01 -6.25
C HIS A 107 -22.07 -15.85 -7.26
N GLY A 108 -23.25 -15.23 -7.30
CA GLY A 108 -23.59 -14.18 -8.24
C GLY A 108 -23.15 -12.81 -7.75
N VAL A 109 -22.92 -11.88 -8.67
CA VAL A 109 -22.70 -10.47 -8.32
C VAL A 109 -24.05 -9.83 -8.04
N LEU A 110 -24.20 -9.23 -6.86
CA LEU A 110 -25.45 -8.64 -6.40
C LEU A 110 -25.51 -7.13 -6.64
N ARG A 111 -24.38 -6.43 -6.52
CA ARG A 111 -24.28 -4.97 -6.67
C ARG A 111 -23.05 -4.58 -7.46
N VAL A 112 -23.17 -3.49 -8.20
CA VAL A 112 -22.07 -2.81 -8.87
C VAL A 112 -22.20 -1.30 -8.67
N SER A 113 -21.10 -0.63 -8.37
CA SER A 113 -21.03 0.82 -8.26
C SER A 113 -19.83 1.37 -9.02
N PHE A 114 -19.98 2.57 -9.57
CA PHE A 114 -18.87 3.31 -10.18
C PHE A 114 -18.16 4.15 -9.11
N LEU A 115 -16.84 4.04 -9.07
CA LEU A 115 -15.97 4.88 -8.23
C LEU A 115 -15.28 5.93 -9.11
N SER A 116 -14.82 7.03 -8.47
CA SER A 116 -13.82 7.95 -9.01
C SER A 116 -14.08 8.40 -10.46
N GLY A 117 -15.26 8.99 -10.69
CA GLY A 117 -15.62 9.54 -12.00
C GLY A 117 -15.77 8.50 -13.12
N GLY A 118 -15.93 7.21 -12.79
CA GLY A 118 -16.18 6.14 -13.76
C GLY A 118 -14.95 5.37 -14.24
N LEU A 119 -13.76 5.67 -13.70
CA LEU A 119 -12.52 4.95 -14.05
C LEU A 119 -12.41 3.57 -13.42
N GLN A 120 -13.04 3.40 -12.25
CA GLN A 120 -13.03 2.15 -11.49
C GLN A 120 -14.47 1.71 -11.21
N ILE A 121 -14.65 0.41 -11.06
CA ILE A 121 -15.91 -0.18 -10.61
C ILE A 121 -15.67 -1.07 -9.42
N MET A 122 -16.65 -1.10 -8.52
CA MET A 122 -16.68 -2.02 -7.40
C MET A 122 -17.83 -2.98 -7.54
N THR A 123 -17.58 -4.25 -7.20
CA THR A 123 -18.57 -5.31 -7.27
C THR A 123 -18.66 -6.03 -5.94
N CYS A 124 -19.89 -6.31 -5.52
CA CYS A 124 -20.20 -7.13 -4.34
C CYS A 124 -20.93 -8.38 -4.77
N GLY A 125 -20.52 -9.52 -4.22
CA GLY A 125 -21.11 -10.82 -4.54
C GLY A 125 -21.70 -11.57 -3.35
N THR A 126 -22.34 -12.69 -3.68
CA THR A 126 -22.76 -13.68 -2.67
C THR A 126 -21.59 -14.52 -2.14
N ASP A 127 -20.36 -14.24 -2.55
CA ASP A 127 -19.12 -14.83 -2.08
C ASP A 127 -18.56 -14.13 -0.83
N GLY A 128 -19.19 -13.04 -0.38
CA GLY A 128 -18.69 -12.22 0.73
C GLY A 128 -17.56 -11.27 0.30
N LEU A 129 -17.16 -11.31 -0.97
CA LEU A 129 -16.05 -10.51 -1.47
C LEU A 129 -16.54 -9.21 -2.07
N VAL A 130 -15.78 -8.15 -1.78
CA VAL A 130 -15.86 -6.88 -2.48
C VAL A 130 -14.64 -6.77 -3.38
N LYS A 131 -14.83 -6.61 -4.68
CA LYS A 131 -13.72 -6.50 -5.65
C LYS A 131 -13.70 -5.13 -6.29
N LEU A 132 -12.50 -4.55 -6.38
CA LEU A 132 -12.24 -3.30 -7.09
C LEU A 132 -11.59 -3.62 -8.42
N TRP A 133 -12.16 -3.07 -9.50
CA TRP A 133 -11.72 -3.29 -10.87
C TRP A 133 -11.38 -1.98 -11.55
N ASN A 134 -10.39 -2.03 -12.43
CA ASN A 134 -10.09 -0.95 -13.35
C ASN A 134 -10.83 -1.15 -14.67
N VAL A 135 -11.59 -0.15 -15.11
CA VAL A 135 -12.39 -0.24 -16.34
C VAL A 135 -11.52 -0.33 -17.60
N ARG A 136 -10.34 0.32 -17.60
CA ARG A 136 -9.43 0.35 -18.75
C ARG A 136 -8.70 -0.98 -18.94
N THR A 137 -8.10 -1.50 -17.87
CA THR A 137 -7.28 -2.72 -17.93
C THR A 137 -8.10 -4.00 -17.76
N THR A 138 -9.34 -3.90 -17.24
CA THR A 138 -10.20 -5.03 -16.88
C THR A 138 -9.63 -5.98 -15.83
N GLU A 139 -8.62 -5.53 -15.10
CA GLU A 139 -7.97 -6.29 -14.05
C GLU A 139 -8.61 -6.01 -12.69
N CYS A 140 -8.51 -6.98 -11.79
CA CYS A 140 -8.91 -6.85 -10.39
C CYS A 140 -7.76 -6.20 -9.63
N ASN A 141 -7.92 -4.95 -9.20
CA ASN A 141 -6.90 -4.21 -8.44
C ASN A 141 -6.80 -4.72 -7.00
N ALA A 142 -7.95 -4.91 -6.35
CA ALA A 142 -8.02 -5.34 -4.96
C ALA A 142 -9.23 -6.26 -4.74
N THR A 143 -9.07 -7.20 -3.83
CA THR A 143 -10.16 -8.04 -3.30
C THR A 143 -10.18 -7.84 -1.80
N PHE A 144 -11.36 -7.52 -1.28
CA PHE A 144 -11.58 -7.33 0.15
C PHE A 144 -12.50 -8.43 0.68
N ASP A 145 -12.09 -9.06 1.77
CA ASP A 145 -12.65 -10.29 2.35
C ASP A 145 -13.11 -10.09 3.82
N GLN A 146 -13.54 -8.87 4.16
CA GLN A 146 -13.94 -8.53 5.53
C GLN A 146 -15.35 -9.02 5.91
N HIS A 147 -16.16 -9.44 4.94
CA HIS A 147 -17.49 -10.00 5.18
C HIS A 147 -17.43 -11.53 5.23
N GLU A 148 -18.09 -12.12 6.22
CA GLU A 148 -18.13 -13.58 6.42
C GLU A 148 -19.21 -14.28 5.56
N ASP A 149 -20.20 -13.51 5.10
CA ASP A 149 -21.33 -14.00 4.30
C ASP A 149 -21.69 -12.98 3.19
N LYS A 150 -22.76 -13.25 2.43
CA LYS A 150 -23.20 -12.50 1.26
C LYS A 150 -23.29 -11.00 1.51
N VAL A 151 -22.74 -10.20 0.59
CA VAL A 151 -22.87 -8.74 0.62
C VAL A 151 -24.07 -8.31 -0.21
N TRP A 152 -25.06 -7.71 0.44
CA TRP A 152 -26.35 -7.37 -0.19
C TRP A 152 -26.39 -5.96 -0.75
N CYS A 153 -25.83 -5.01 -0.01
CA CYS A 153 -25.88 -3.60 -0.34
C CYS A 153 -24.49 -2.98 -0.30
N MET A 154 -24.32 -2.01 -1.17
CA MET A 154 -23.17 -1.13 -1.26
C MET A 154 -23.73 0.25 -1.56
N ASP A 155 -23.20 1.26 -0.88
CA ASP A 155 -23.43 2.66 -1.21
C ASP A 155 -22.10 3.41 -1.17
N LEU A 156 -21.99 4.42 -2.03
CA LEU A 156 -20.78 5.21 -2.18
C LEU A 156 -21.12 6.69 -2.02
N ARG A 157 -20.36 7.36 -1.15
CA ARG A 157 -20.42 8.81 -1.00
C ARG A 157 -19.01 9.37 -1.01
N GLU A 158 -18.70 10.12 -2.06
CA GLU A 158 -17.40 10.79 -2.24
C GLU A 158 -16.27 9.77 -2.05
N ASP A 159 -15.57 9.83 -0.92
CA ASP A 159 -14.39 9.00 -0.61
C ASP A 159 -14.69 7.87 0.39
N VAL A 160 -15.94 7.74 0.83
CA VAL A 160 -16.37 6.73 1.79
C VAL A 160 -17.36 5.77 1.13
N MET A 161 -17.03 4.49 1.18
CA MET A 161 -17.92 3.43 0.75
C MET A 161 -18.43 2.64 1.96
N VAL A 162 -19.69 2.25 1.91
CA VAL A 162 -20.31 1.43 2.95
C VAL A 162 -20.87 0.17 2.33
N THR A 163 -20.51 -0.99 2.87
CA THR A 163 -21.04 -2.30 2.48
C THR A 163 -21.77 -2.95 3.63
N GLY A 164 -22.90 -3.59 3.34
CA GLY A 164 -23.73 -4.32 4.31
C GLY A 164 -23.88 -5.78 3.91
N GLY A 165 -23.54 -6.67 4.85
CA GLY A 165 -23.57 -8.12 4.65
C GLY A 165 -24.73 -8.82 5.36
N ALA A 166 -24.96 -10.08 4.98
CA ALA A 166 -25.84 -11.01 5.67
C ALA A 166 -25.32 -11.39 7.07
N ASP A 167 -24.01 -11.20 7.29
CA ASP A 167 -23.31 -11.34 8.57
C ASP A 167 -23.71 -10.28 9.63
N SER A 168 -24.71 -9.44 9.31
CA SER A 168 -25.14 -8.31 10.15
C SER A 168 -24.07 -7.25 10.39
N LYS A 169 -22.94 -7.32 9.67
CA LYS A 169 -21.86 -6.34 9.76
C LYS A 169 -22.02 -5.27 8.67
N ILE A 170 -21.66 -4.05 9.04
CA ILE A 170 -21.49 -2.94 8.11
C ILE A 170 -20.00 -2.63 8.09
N VAL A 171 -19.39 -2.66 6.90
CA VAL A 171 -17.98 -2.33 6.71
C VAL A 171 -17.91 -1.00 5.98
N ILE A 172 -17.12 -0.08 6.56
CA ILE A 172 -16.86 1.24 5.98
C ILE A 172 -15.44 1.20 5.41
N TRP A 173 -15.31 1.57 4.15
CA TRP A 173 -14.06 1.60 3.40
C TRP A 173 -13.72 3.05 3.12
N ARG A 174 -12.45 3.40 3.35
CA ARG A 174 -11.87 4.69 2.99
C ARG A 174 -10.76 4.46 1.99
N ASP A 175 -10.58 5.42 1.09
CA ASP A 175 -9.47 5.43 0.17
C ASP A 175 -8.23 6.02 0.86
N ASP A 176 -7.36 5.16 1.36
CA ASP A 176 -6.08 5.55 1.97
C ASP A 176 -4.92 5.50 0.96
N THR A 177 -5.21 5.37 -0.35
CA THR A 177 -4.16 5.19 -1.38
C THR A 177 -3.25 6.40 -1.53
N GLU A 178 -3.77 7.61 -1.34
CA GLU A 178 -2.97 8.84 -1.37
C GLU A 178 -2.04 8.89 -0.15
N GLU A 179 -2.56 8.63 1.05
CA GLU A 179 -1.76 8.61 2.28
C GLU A 179 -0.64 7.57 2.22
N GLU A 180 -0.94 6.36 1.74
CA GLU A 180 0.09 5.32 1.54
C GLU A 180 1.15 5.74 0.50
N ALA A 181 0.73 6.40 -0.58
CA ALA A 181 1.66 6.85 -1.62
C ALA A 181 2.55 7.98 -1.11
N GLU A 182 2.01 8.88 -0.29
CA GLU A 182 2.78 9.95 0.36
C GLU A 182 3.78 9.38 1.37
N GLN A 183 3.36 8.44 2.23
CA GLN A 183 4.26 7.77 3.16
C GLN A 183 5.40 7.06 2.44
N LYS A 184 5.10 6.29 1.39
CA LYS A 184 6.13 5.62 0.57
C LYS A 184 7.08 6.63 -0.10
N ARG A 185 6.57 7.79 -0.52
CA ARG A 185 7.38 8.86 -1.12
C ARG A 185 8.27 9.54 -0.07
N GLU A 186 7.75 9.78 1.12
CA GLU A 186 8.50 10.35 2.25
C GLU A 186 9.60 9.40 2.69
N GLU A 187 9.29 8.13 2.94
CA GLU A 187 10.28 7.09 3.26
C GLU A 187 11.35 6.97 2.17
N ALA A 188 10.97 7.02 0.90
CA ALA A 188 11.93 7.01 -0.21
C ALA A 188 12.80 8.28 -0.24
N SER A 189 12.23 9.44 0.08
CA SER A 189 12.97 10.70 0.15
C SER A 189 13.96 10.73 1.33
N GLU A 190 13.58 10.19 2.48
CA GLU A 190 14.44 10.04 3.64
C GLU A 190 15.57 9.06 3.37
N ALA A 191 15.27 7.91 2.75
CA ALA A 191 16.28 6.93 2.34
C ALA A 191 17.30 7.54 1.36
N ALA A 192 16.85 8.34 0.40
CA ALA A 192 17.73 9.05 -0.54
C ALA A 192 18.60 10.11 0.16
N LEU A 193 18.05 10.81 1.15
CA LEU A 193 18.82 11.76 1.97
C LEU A 193 19.88 11.04 2.80
N GLN A 194 19.53 9.91 3.43
CA GLN A 194 20.47 9.09 4.19
C GLN A 194 21.59 8.53 3.30
N GLU A 195 21.30 8.15 2.07
CA GLU A 195 22.30 7.70 1.10
C GLU A 195 23.25 8.84 0.70
N THR A 196 22.72 10.04 0.46
CA THR A 196 23.53 11.23 0.17
C THR A 196 24.43 11.58 1.36
N ARG A 197 23.90 11.47 2.58
CA ARG A 197 24.66 11.68 3.82
C ARG A 197 25.77 10.65 4.00
N LEU A 198 25.50 9.38 3.71
CA LEU A 198 26.49 8.31 3.72
C LEU A 198 27.64 8.60 2.77
N GLN A 199 27.36 8.96 1.52
CA GLN A 199 28.39 9.32 0.53
C GLN A 199 29.24 10.52 1.00
N THR A 200 28.60 11.51 1.59
CA THR A 200 29.30 12.68 2.15
C THR A 200 30.24 12.29 3.29
N LEU A 201 29.81 11.40 4.20
CA LEU A 201 30.63 10.92 5.31
C LEU A 201 31.79 10.03 4.86
N GLU A 202 31.60 9.23 3.80
CA GLU A 202 32.67 8.46 3.17
C GLU A 202 33.75 9.38 2.60
N GLN A 203 33.36 10.47 1.93
CA GLN A 203 34.30 11.47 1.41
C GLN A 203 35.06 12.18 2.54
N GLN A 204 34.39 12.47 3.66
CA GLN A 204 35.01 13.07 4.84
C GLN A 204 35.87 12.09 5.65
N GLY A 205 35.88 10.79 5.31
CA GLY A 205 36.69 9.78 6.00
C GLY A 205 36.18 9.39 7.39
N ARG A 206 34.92 9.72 7.74
CA ARG A 206 34.27 9.33 9.01
C ARG A 206 33.67 7.93 8.90
N THR A 207 34.54 6.93 8.97
CA THR A 207 34.23 5.51 8.71
C THR A 207 33.18 4.91 9.65
N LEU A 208 33.21 5.27 10.95
CA LEU A 208 32.29 4.70 11.95
C LEU A 208 30.84 5.19 11.79
N GLU A 209 30.63 6.48 11.50
CA GLU A 209 29.28 7.03 11.27
C GLU A 209 28.70 6.58 9.93
N ALA A 210 29.55 6.51 8.89
CA ALA A 210 29.16 5.92 7.62
C ALA A 210 28.76 4.44 7.78
N LEU A 211 29.47 3.67 8.60
CA LEU A 211 29.14 2.27 8.91
C LEU A 211 27.78 2.15 9.61
N LEU A 212 27.49 3.02 10.58
CA LEU A 212 26.21 2.99 11.31
C LEU A 212 25.02 3.23 10.37
N ILE A 213 25.12 4.25 9.50
CA ILE A 213 24.09 4.55 8.50
C ILE A 213 23.99 3.41 7.47
N ALA A 214 25.12 2.84 7.03
CA ALA A 214 25.13 1.71 6.08
C ALA A 214 24.41 0.47 6.63
N VAL A 215 24.55 0.19 7.93
CA VAL A 215 23.86 -0.91 8.61
C VAL A 215 22.37 -0.60 8.75
N GLN A 216 22.00 0.63 9.09
CA GLN A 216 20.60 1.07 9.17
C GLN A 216 19.88 0.95 7.81
N LEU A 217 20.57 1.30 6.71
CA LEU A 217 20.08 1.15 5.33
C LEU A 217 20.18 -0.31 4.81
N ASN A 218 20.59 -1.25 5.65
CA ASN A 218 20.77 -2.68 5.33
C ASN A 218 21.69 -2.94 4.12
N ARG A 219 22.69 -2.08 3.89
CA ARG A 219 23.67 -2.19 2.80
C ARG A 219 24.86 -3.04 3.22
N THR A 220 24.64 -4.35 3.33
CA THR A 220 25.61 -5.35 3.84
C THR A 220 26.97 -5.31 3.12
N ALA A 221 26.97 -5.14 1.79
CA ALA A 221 28.21 -5.08 1.01
C ALA A 221 29.04 -3.81 1.26
N GLN A 222 28.39 -2.66 1.45
CA GLN A 222 29.06 -1.39 1.74
C GLN A 222 29.57 -1.37 3.20
N ALA A 223 28.76 -1.84 4.15
CA ALA A 223 29.16 -1.97 5.55
C ALA A 223 30.41 -2.85 5.71
N ARG A 224 30.48 -3.99 5.01
CA ARG A 224 31.66 -4.87 5.02
C ARG A 224 32.92 -4.17 4.51
N ARG A 225 32.84 -3.44 3.39
CA ARG A 225 33.98 -2.69 2.83
C ARG A 225 34.49 -1.62 3.80
N LEU A 226 33.58 -0.90 4.45
CA LEU A 226 33.93 0.12 5.44
C LEU A 226 34.61 -0.51 6.68
N LEU A 227 34.13 -1.65 7.14
CA LEU A 227 34.75 -2.42 8.22
C LEU A 227 36.16 -2.91 7.89
N GLU A 228 36.36 -3.49 6.70
CA GLU A 228 37.68 -3.94 6.24
C GLU A 228 38.67 -2.76 6.15
N LYS A 229 38.21 -1.60 5.67
CA LYS A 229 39.00 -0.37 5.61
C LYS A 229 39.39 0.15 7.00
N GLU A 230 38.50 0.08 7.97
CA GLU A 230 38.79 0.51 9.35
C GLU A 230 39.71 -0.48 10.08
N ALA A 231 39.49 -1.78 9.90
CA ALA A 231 40.33 -2.83 10.48
C ALA A 231 41.77 -2.73 10.00
N THR A 232 41.98 -2.52 8.69
CA THR A 232 43.32 -2.32 8.12
C THR A 232 43.97 -1.03 8.64
N ARG A 233 43.21 0.06 8.77
CA ARG A 233 43.71 1.34 9.33
C ARG A 233 44.17 1.21 10.79
N ARG A 234 43.43 0.48 11.63
CA ARG A 234 43.83 0.24 13.02
C ARG A 234 45.05 -0.67 13.11
N LEU A 235 45.11 -1.70 12.28
CA LEU A 235 46.25 -2.61 12.23
C LEU A 235 47.54 -1.88 11.84
N THR A 236 47.50 -1.04 10.80
CA THR A 236 48.68 -0.26 10.37
C THR A 236 49.09 0.76 11.43
N ALA A 237 48.14 1.44 12.07
CA ALA A 237 48.43 2.38 13.16
C ALA A 237 49.09 1.68 14.36
N ASN A 238 48.63 0.48 14.73
CA ASN A 238 49.23 -0.31 15.81
C ASN A 238 50.63 -0.80 15.46
N ILE A 239 50.86 -1.25 14.22
CA ILE A 239 52.19 -1.63 13.73
C ILE A 239 53.14 -0.42 13.78
N GLN A 240 52.70 0.75 13.29
CA GLN A 240 53.50 1.98 13.34
C GLN A 240 53.83 2.41 14.78
N ARG A 241 52.86 2.33 15.70
CA ARG A 241 53.10 2.61 17.13
C ARG A 241 54.10 1.64 17.73
N ALA A 242 53.97 0.34 17.45
CA ALA A 242 54.90 -0.69 17.93
C ALA A 242 56.32 -0.50 17.36
N GLN A 243 56.43 -0.13 16.09
CA GLN A 243 57.72 0.21 15.47
C GLN A 243 58.32 1.46 16.12
N HIS A 244 57.53 2.51 16.35
CA HIS A 244 58.00 3.74 16.97
C HIS A 244 58.46 3.52 18.43
N THR A 245 57.75 2.70 19.21
CA THR A 245 58.20 2.32 20.57
C THR A 245 59.43 1.42 20.54
N ALA A 246 59.55 0.49 19.60
CA ALA A 246 60.75 -0.32 19.42
C ALA A 246 61.98 0.53 19.05
N ILE A 247 61.81 1.50 18.14
CA ILE A 247 62.87 2.45 17.75
C ILE A 247 63.25 3.35 18.93
N ASN A 248 62.28 3.87 19.69
CA ASN A 248 62.56 4.67 20.88
C ASN A 248 63.27 3.86 21.98
N ARG A 249 62.91 2.58 22.17
CA ARG A 249 63.65 1.68 23.05
C ARG A 249 65.09 1.49 22.56
N HIS A 250 65.29 1.32 21.26
CA HIS A 250 66.63 1.14 20.70
C HIS A 250 67.50 2.40 20.81
N ARG A 251 66.90 3.59 20.62
CA ARG A 251 67.55 4.88 20.89
C ARG A 251 67.90 5.07 22.36
N ALA A 252 66.98 4.73 23.28
CA ALA A 252 67.24 4.79 24.71
C ALA A 252 68.41 3.87 25.12
N THR A 253 68.51 2.67 24.54
CA THR A 253 69.66 1.77 24.79
C THR A 253 70.97 2.27 24.18
N GLN A 254 70.93 3.08 23.12
CA GLN A 254 72.12 3.72 22.55
C GLN A 254 72.57 4.93 23.38
N ASP A 255 71.65 5.78 23.84
CA ASP A 255 71.94 6.88 24.76
C ASP A 255 72.48 6.39 26.12
N GLU A 256 72.01 5.23 26.61
CA GLU A 256 72.58 4.58 27.81
C GLU A 256 74.02 4.08 27.60
N SER A 257 74.41 3.78 26.36
CA SER A 257 75.79 3.36 26.02
C SER A 257 76.77 4.52 25.82
N GLU A 258 76.26 5.73 25.53
CA GLU A 258 77.06 6.97 25.39
C GLU A 258 77.11 7.82 26.67
N ALA A 259 76.37 7.45 27.72
CA ALA A 259 76.43 8.15 29.01
C ALA A 259 77.78 7.90 29.72
N PRO A 260 78.51 8.96 30.18
CA PRO A 260 79.79 8.77 30.85
C PRO A 260 79.61 8.01 32.17
N PRO A 261 80.57 7.16 32.58
CA PRO A 261 80.39 6.24 33.68
C PRO A 261 80.11 7.00 34.98
N ARG A 262 78.95 6.72 35.60
CA ARG A 262 78.64 7.16 36.95
C ARG A 262 79.67 6.54 37.91
N ARG A 263 80.32 7.39 38.71
CA ARG A 263 81.21 6.95 39.80
C ARG A 263 80.44 6.01 40.73
N PRO A 264 81.07 4.94 41.25
CA PRO A 264 80.42 4.06 42.20
C PRO A 264 80.18 4.83 43.50
N ALA A 265 78.91 4.90 43.91
CA ALA A 265 78.54 5.28 45.26
C ALA A 265 78.58 4.02 46.14
N ASP A 266 79.17 4.18 47.31
CA ASP A 266 79.44 3.16 48.32
C ASP A 266 78.23 2.31 48.68
N GLN A 267 78.51 1.04 48.95
CA GLN A 267 77.62 0.10 49.62
C GLN A 267 77.47 0.54 51.08
N ASP A 268 76.26 0.88 51.48
CA ASP A 268 75.85 0.81 52.88
C ASP A 268 74.67 -0.13 53.04
N MET A 269 74.87 -1.05 53.98
CA MET A 269 73.95 -2.03 54.52
C MET A 269 72.86 -1.35 55.36
N ALA A 270 71.60 -1.73 55.16
CA ALA A 270 70.54 -1.87 56.18
C ALA A 270 69.25 -2.30 55.45
N ASP A 271 68.75 -3.52 55.60
CA ASP A 271 67.95 -4.04 56.72
C ASP A 271 66.48 -3.57 56.68
N GLY A 272 65.54 -4.49 56.87
CA GLY A 272 64.15 -4.18 57.23
C GLY A 272 63.04 -4.55 56.23
N THR A 273 62.52 -5.78 56.35
CA THR A 273 61.10 -6.14 56.63
C THR A 273 59.91 -5.41 55.96
N GLY A 274 58.93 -6.22 55.54
CA GLY A 274 57.51 -5.86 55.33
C GLY A 274 57.15 -5.94 53.84
N GLY A 275 56.32 -6.88 53.37
CA GLY A 275 54.95 -7.09 53.83
C GLY A 275 54.02 -6.43 52.80
N ASP A 276 53.33 -7.26 52.01
CA ASP A 276 51.93 -7.11 51.60
C ASP A 276 51.67 -7.65 50.18
N GLU A 277 50.87 -8.72 50.21
CA GLU A 277 50.03 -9.21 49.14
C GLU A 277 49.09 -8.08 48.67
N ASP A 278 48.88 -7.94 47.37
CA ASP A 278 47.55 -7.62 46.84
C ASP A 278 47.53 -7.82 45.31
N GLU A 279 46.65 -8.73 44.89
CA GLU A 279 46.11 -8.81 43.54
C GLU A 279 45.36 -7.51 43.19
N PRO A 280 45.11 -7.25 41.90
CA PRO A 280 43.76 -6.83 41.58
C PRO A 280 43.13 -7.68 40.47
N MET A 281 41.99 -8.23 40.86
CA MET A 281 40.88 -8.62 39.99
C MET A 281 40.34 -7.43 39.21
N ALA A 282 39.97 -7.74 37.96
CA ALA A 282 38.81 -7.25 37.21
C ALA A 282 38.57 -5.74 37.11
N ASP A 283 38.47 -5.25 35.88
CA ASP A 283 37.49 -4.21 35.56
C ASP A 283 36.79 -4.51 34.22
N GLN A 284 35.50 -4.14 34.26
CA GLN A 284 34.43 -4.32 33.28
C GLN A 284 34.64 -3.57 31.96
#